data_AF-A0A353NPG4-F1
#
_entry.id   AF-A0A353NPG4-F1
#
_cell.length_a   1.000
_cell.length_b   1.000
_cell.length_c   1.000
_cell.angle_alpha   90.00
_cell.angle_beta   90.00
_cell.angle_gamma   90.00
#
_symmetry.space_group_name_H-M   'P 1'
#
loop_
_entity.id
_entity.type
_entity.pdbx_description
1 polymer ?
#
loop_
_entity_poly.entity_id
_entity_poly.type
_entity_poly.pdbx_seq_one_letter_code
_entity_poly.pdbx_strand_id
1 'polypeptide(L)'
;MDIKTFDQWLDTLSTALSAGQQAGLSQAQIENSAKMLGDYLYSNVVPDAPENEVIKALWENGSEQERQSLANMMVKMVESHQQ
;
A
#
# COMPACT_ATOMS: atom_id res chain seq x y z
N MET A 1 -15.77 -3.02 4.13
CA MET A 1 -15.20 -4.34 4.47
C MET A 1 -14.05 -4.02 5.39
N ASP A 2 -14.18 -4.30 6.69
CA ASP A 2 -13.14 -3.92 7.65
C ASP A 2 -11.93 -4.83 7.44
N ILE A 3 -10.79 -4.26 7.11
CA ILE A 3 -9.55 -4.99 6.85
C ILE A 3 -8.84 -5.21 8.18
N LYS A 4 -8.95 -6.43 8.73
CA LYS A 4 -8.51 -6.75 10.11
C LYS A 4 -7.11 -7.34 10.19
N THR A 5 -6.53 -7.74 9.07
CA THR A 5 -5.20 -8.34 9.00
C THR A 5 -4.37 -7.71 7.89
N PHE A 6 -3.04 -7.82 8.04
CA PHE A 6 -2.08 -7.40 7.02
C PHE A 6 -2.26 -8.16 5.70
N ASP A 7 -2.63 -9.45 5.75
CA ASP A 7 -2.89 -10.24 4.54
C ASP A 7 -4.12 -9.74 3.76
N GLN A 8 -5.20 -9.39 4.46
CA GLN A 8 -6.39 -8.80 3.82
C GLN A 8 -6.08 -7.45 3.16
N TRP A 9 -5.15 -6.71 3.76
CA TRP A 9 -4.63 -5.48 3.19
C TRP A 9 -3.81 -5.74 1.92
N LEU A 10 -2.90 -6.72 1.95
CA LEU A 10 -2.14 -7.17 0.80
C LEU A 10 -3.06 -7.58 -0.35
N ASP A 11 -4.10 -8.37 -0.08
CA ASP A 11 -5.08 -8.83 -1.07
C ASP A 11 -5.86 -7.66 -1.71
N THR A 12 -6.19 -6.65 -0.90
CA THR A 12 -6.91 -5.46 -1.38
C THR A 12 -6.03 -4.62 -2.31
N LEU A 13 -4.76 -4.42 -1.94
CA LEU A 13 -3.80 -3.73 -2.79
C LEU A 13 -3.47 -4.52 -4.05
N SER A 14 -3.30 -5.82 -3.94
CA SER A 14 -3.13 -6.78 -5.04
C SER A 14 -4.25 -6.62 -6.07
N THR A 15 -5.50 -6.62 -5.60
CA THR A 15 -6.68 -6.43 -6.46
C THR A 15 -6.70 -5.06 -7.15
N ALA A 16 -6.42 -3.98 -6.40
CA ALA A 16 -6.40 -2.63 -6.94
C ALA A 16 -5.27 -2.44 -7.99
N LEU A 17 -4.09 -3.00 -7.70
CA LEU A 17 -2.94 -3.02 -8.58
C LEU A 17 -3.25 -3.73 -9.90
N SER A 18 -3.77 -4.95 -9.82
CA SER A 18 -4.16 -5.73 -10.99
C SER A 18 -5.26 -5.05 -11.81
N ALA A 19 -6.24 -4.41 -11.16
CA ALA A 19 -7.28 -3.64 -11.85
C ALA A 19 -6.70 -2.42 -12.60
N GLY A 20 -5.75 -1.71 -11.99
CA GLY A 20 -5.04 -0.60 -12.62
C GLY A 20 -4.23 -1.02 -13.85
N GLN A 21 -3.51 -2.13 -13.75
CA GLN A 21 -2.77 -2.71 -14.87
C GLN A 21 -3.70 -3.13 -16.02
N GLN A 22 -4.83 -3.79 -15.72
CA GLN A 22 -5.83 -4.17 -16.71
C GLN A 22 -6.49 -2.96 -17.39
N ALA A 23 -6.62 -1.83 -16.67
CA ALA A 23 -7.11 -0.58 -17.22
C ALA A 23 -6.07 0.17 -18.09
N GLY A 24 -4.85 -0.36 -18.24
CA GLY A 24 -3.79 0.23 -19.05
C GLY A 24 -2.98 1.32 -18.35
N LEU A 25 -3.07 1.42 -17.02
CA LEU A 25 -2.19 2.30 -16.24
C LEU A 25 -0.76 1.78 -16.33
N SER A 26 0.18 2.68 -16.61
CA SER A 26 1.60 2.34 -16.62
C SER A 26 2.10 2.06 -15.20
N GLN A 27 3.13 1.22 -15.08
CA GLN A 27 3.77 0.95 -13.79
C GLN A 27 4.23 2.23 -13.08
N ALA A 28 4.66 3.26 -13.82
CA ALA A 28 5.02 4.55 -13.24
C ALA A 28 3.82 5.29 -12.61
N GLN A 29 2.61 5.16 -13.18
CA GLN A 29 1.38 5.71 -12.59
C GLN A 29 0.95 4.93 -11.35
N ILE A 30 1.25 3.63 -11.33
CA ILE A 30 1.06 2.76 -10.18
C ILE A 30 2.12 3.02 -9.09
N GLU A 31 3.36 3.33 -9.43
CA GLU A 31 4.40 3.67 -8.45
C GLU A 31 4.12 5.04 -7.81
N ASN A 32 3.50 5.96 -8.56
CA ASN A 32 2.92 7.19 -8.00
C ASN A 32 1.76 6.94 -7.00
N SER A 33 1.41 5.68 -6.70
CA SER A 33 0.39 5.28 -5.71
C SER A 33 0.80 5.50 -4.25
N ALA A 34 1.87 6.25 -3.96
CA ALA A 34 2.10 6.82 -2.63
C ALA A 34 0.84 7.52 -2.10
N LYS A 35 0.09 8.18 -2.99
CA LYS A 35 -1.21 8.76 -2.64
C LYS A 35 -2.26 7.71 -2.27
N MET A 36 -2.38 6.62 -3.03
CA MET A 36 -3.32 5.53 -2.75
C MET A 36 -3.00 4.85 -1.41
N LEU A 37 -1.71 4.67 -1.14
CA LEU A 37 -1.23 4.09 0.10
C LEU A 37 -1.46 5.03 1.29
N GLY A 38 -1.18 6.32 1.14
CA GLY A 38 -1.46 7.34 2.15
C GLY A 38 -2.95 7.51 2.44
N ASP A 39 -3.79 7.60 1.39
CA ASP A 39 -5.25 7.69 1.51
C ASP A 39 -5.82 6.43 2.22
N TYR A 40 -5.21 5.26 1.99
CA TYR A 40 -5.58 4.01 2.65
C TYR A 40 -5.11 3.94 4.12
N LEU A 41 -3.84 4.27 4.43
CA LEU A 41 -3.34 4.35 5.81
C LEU A 41 -4.17 5.36 6.63
N TYR A 42 -4.58 6.45 6.00
CA TYR A 42 -5.45 7.43 6.63
C TYR A 42 -6.86 6.87 6.93
N SER A 43 -7.42 6.08 6.01
CA SER A 43 -8.81 5.64 6.08
C SER A 43 -9.03 4.30 6.79
N ASN A 44 -8.01 3.44 6.88
CA ASN A 44 -8.18 2.02 7.24
C ASN A 44 -7.15 1.47 8.24
N VAL A 45 -6.39 2.31 8.95
CA VAL A 45 -5.55 1.81 10.06
C VAL A 45 -6.46 1.24 11.14
N VAL A 46 -6.53 -0.09 11.18
CA VAL A 46 -7.15 -0.82 12.27
C VAL A 46 -6.23 -0.71 13.49
N PRO A 47 -6.73 -0.18 14.63
CA PRO A 47 -5.92 0.08 15.82
C PRO A 47 -5.19 -1.15 16.37
N ASP A 48 -5.71 -2.36 16.10
CA ASP A 48 -5.28 -3.60 16.73
C ASP A 48 -4.31 -4.44 15.86
N ALA A 49 -3.86 -3.92 14.71
CA ALA A 49 -2.91 -4.60 13.83
C ALA A 49 -1.49 -3.99 13.96
N PRO A 50 -0.53 -4.70 14.59
CA PRO A 50 0.83 -4.18 14.84
C PRO A 50 1.56 -3.73 13.57
N GLU A 51 1.35 -4.43 12.45
CA GLU A 51 1.99 -4.10 11.16
C GLU A 51 1.51 -2.75 10.62
N ASN A 52 0.22 -2.44 10.78
CA ASN A 52 -0.36 -1.16 10.36
C ASN A 52 0.19 0.01 11.20
N GLU A 53 0.41 -0.23 12.50
CA GLU A 53 1.02 0.77 13.39
C GLU A 53 2.46 1.10 12.96
N VAL A 54 3.26 0.08 12.63
CA VAL A 54 4.63 0.27 12.13
C VAL A 54 4.64 1.03 10.81
N ILE A 55 3.82 0.65 9.84
CA ILE A 55 3.77 1.32 8.53
C ILE A 55 3.31 2.77 8.68
N LYS A 56 2.31 3.03 9.53
CA LYS A 56 1.86 4.39 9.84
C LYS A 56 2.98 5.22 10.48
N ALA A 57 3.69 4.68 11.45
CA ALA A 57 4.80 5.39 12.10
C ALA A 57 5.93 5.74 11.12
N LEU A 58 6.30 4.80 10.23
CA LEU A 58 7.29 5.04 9.17
C LEU A 58 6.81 6.12 8.20
N TRP A 59 5.53 6.07 7.82
CA TRP A 59 4.93 7.06 6.92
C TRP A 59 4.91 8.46 7.55
N GLU A 60 4.46 8.60 8.79
CA GLU A 60 4.36 9.89 9.48
C GLU A 60 5.73 10.55 9.69
N ASN A 61 6.77 9.77 9.99
CA ASN A 61 8.11 10.28 10.26
C ASN A 61 9.00 10.41 9.01
N GLY A 62 8.64 9.78 7.89
CA GLY A 62 9.40 9.84 6.64
C GLY A 62 9.25 11.16 5.90
N SER A 63 10.32 11.59 5.23
CA SER A 63 10.28 12.61 4.18
C SER A 63 9.46 12.15 2.97
N GLU A 64 9.15 13.07 2.05
CA GLU A 64 8.41 12.73 0.83
C GLU A 64 9.09 11.64 -0.01
N GLN A 65 10.42 11.69 -0.13
CA GLN A 65 11.20 10.69 -0.85
C GLN A 65 11.16 9.32 -0.14
N GLU A 66 11.20 9.29 1.19
CA GLU A 66 11.12 8.05 1.98
C GLU A 66 9.72 7.44 1.92
N ARG A 67 8.67 8.25 1.98
CA ARG A 67 7.28 7.81 1.78
C ARG A 67 7.08 7.21 0.39
N GLN A 68 7.63 7.84 -0.64
CA GLN A 68 7.60 7.30 -2.00
C GLN A 68 8.35 5.96 -2.10
N SER A 69 9.51 5.86 -1.46
CA SER A 69 10.30 4.62 -1.42
C SER A 69 9.56 3.51 -0.67
N LEU A 70 8.91 3.83 0.46
CA LEU A 70 8.08 2.94 1.24
C LEU A 70 6.89 2.43 0.40
N ALA A 71 6.16 3.31 -0.29
CA ALA A 71 5.09 2.94 -1.20
C ALA A 71 5.58 1.97 -2.30
N ASN A 72 6.71 2.27 -2.93
CA ASN A 72 7.31 1.41 -3.95
C ASN A 72 7.68 0.02 -3.40
N MET A 73 8.21 -0.06 -2.17
CA MET A 73 8.52 -1.34 -1.52
C MET A 73 7.28 -2.18 -1.26
N MET A 74 6.17 -1.54 -0.85
CA MET A 74 4.91 -2.26 -0.62
C MET A 74 4.29 -2.78 -1.92
N VAL A 75 4.36 -2.03 -3.02
CA VAL A 75 3.94 -2.54 -4.35
C VAL A 75 4.75 -3.77 -4.74
N LYS A 76 6.09 -3.71 -4.63
CA LYS A 76 6.97 -4.85 -4.94
C LYS A 76 6.70 -6.07 -4.06
N MET A 77 6.40 -5.85 -2.78
CA MET A 77 6.02 -6.92 -1.86
C MET A 77 4.72 -7.59 -2.29
N VAL A 78 3.70 -6.82 -2.66
CA VAL A 78 2.43 -7.34 -3.21
C VAL A 78 2.67 -8.15 -4.48
N GLU A 79 3.46 -7.62 -5.42
CA GLU A 79 3.81 -8.34 -6.66
C GLU A 79 4.56 -9.65 -6.38
N SER A 80 5.44 -9.68 -5.37
CA SER A 80 6.17 -10.89 -4.98
C SER A 80 5.27 -11.96 -4.34
N HIS A 81 4.18 -11.56 -3.68
CA HIS A 81 3.19 -12.47 -3.09
C HIS A 81 2.24 -13.09 -4.14
N GLN A 82 2.20 -12.57 -5.37
CA GLN A 82 1.40 -13.12 -6.47
C GLN A 82 2.10 -14.24 -7.27
N GLN A 83 3.37 -14.56 -6.97
CA GLN A 83 4.14 -15.65 -7.58
C GLN A 83 4.06 -16.94 -6.78
#